data_AF-A0A958TX40-F1
#
_entry.id   AF-A0A958TX40-F1
#
_cell.length_a   1.000
_cell.length_b   1.000
_cell.length_c   1.000
_cell.angle_alpha   90.00
_cell.angle_beta   90.00
_cell.angle_gamma   90.00
#
_symmetry.space_group_name_H-M   'P 1'
#
loop_
_entity.id
_entity.type
_entity.pdbx_description
1 polymer ?
#
loop_
_entity_poly.entity_id
_entity_poly.type
_entity_poly.pdbx_seq_one_letter_code
_entity_poly.pdbx_strand_id
1 'polypeptide(L)' 'IVEGCGRETQKELIRFLYISSGSAHELEYLIYAATELNFIENDLSQKILSEISEIKKMLYALIQTIKKQL' A
#
# COMPACT_ATOMS: atom_id res chain seq x y z
N ILE A 1 1.57 1.79 -8.64
CA ILE A 1 0.90 0.69 -9.40
C ILE A 1 0.92 0.94 -10.92
N VAL A 2 0.32 2.02 -11.44
CA VAL A 2 0.24 2.31 -12.90
C VAL A 2 1.59 2.23 -13.61
N GLU A 3 2.64 2.75 -12.97
CA GLU A 3 4.00 2.75 -13.51
C GLU A 3 4.60 1.35 -13.71
N GLY A 4 4.09 0.34 -13.00
CA GLY A 4 4.49 -1.06 -13.15
C GLY A 4 3.66 -1.84 -14.17
N CYS A 5 2.41 -1.45 -14.41
CA CYS A 5 1.51 -2.15 -15.33
C CYS A 5 1.92 -1.99 -16.81
N GLY A 6 2.68 -0.94 -17.15
CA GLY A 6 3.19 -0.70 -18.50
C GLY A 6 4.58 -1.27 -18.78
N ARG A 7 5.11 -2.14 -17.90
CA ARG A 7 6.47 -2.69 -18.02
C ARG A 7 6.48 -4.03 -18.75
N GLU A 8 7.61 -4.36 -19.35
CA GLU A 8 7.77 -5.53 -20.23
C GLU A 8 7.84 -6.84 -19.45
N THR A 9 8.22 -6.81 -18.17
CA THR A 9 8.40 -8.02 -17.36
C THR A 9 7.60 -8.04 -16.06
N GLN A 10 7.18 -9.25 -15.64
CA GLN A 10 6.53 -9.46 -14.35
C GLN A 10 7.44 -9.08 -13.16
N LYS A 11 8.77 -9.20 -13.31
CA LYS A 11 9.74 -8.81 -12.28
C LYS A 11 9.71 -7.30 -12.02
N GLU A 12 9.58 -6.49 -13.06
CA GLU A 12 9.46 -5.04 -12.91
C GLU A 12 8.12 -4.64 -12.30
N LEU A 13 7.02 -5.29 -12.70
CA LEU A 13 5.72 -5.09 -12.08
C LEU A 13 5.79 -5.38 -10.57
N ILE A 14 6.38 -6.51 -10.16
CA ILE A 14 6.58 -6.85 -8.74
C ILE A 14 7.39 -5.75 -8.01
N ARG A 15 8.44 -5.21 -8.62
CA ARG A 15 9.22 -4.11 -8.03
C ARG A 15 8.34 -2.89 -7.74
N PHE A 16 7.48 -2.49 -8.68
CA PHE A 16 6.56 -1.37 -8.47
C PHE A 16 5.46 -1.66 -7.46
N LEU A 17 5.01 -2.92 -7.33
CA LEU A 17 4.08 -3.32 -6.29
C LEU A 17 4.74 -3.25 -4.91
N TYR A 18 6.02 -3.60 -4.77
CA TYR A 18 6.77 -3.38 -3.53
C TYR A 18 6.92 -1.90 -3.18
N ILE A 19 7.22 -1.05 -4.16
CA ILE A 19 7.25 0.41 -3.95
C ILE A 19 5.88 0.89 -3.45
N SER A 20 4.79 0.46 -4.10
CA SER A 20 3.43 0.83 -3.71
C SER A 20 3.10 0.35 -2.29
N SER A 21 3.57 -0.85 -1.91
CA SER A 21 3.44 -1.37 -0.54
C SER A 21 4.24 -0.55 0.47
N GLY A 22 5.43 -0.07 0.12
CA GLY A 22 6.23 0.84 0.95
C GLY A 22 5.50 2.15 1.21
N SER A 23 5.01 2.80 0.16
CA SER A 23 4.22 4.05 0.28
C SER A 23 2.97 3.88 1.14
N ALA A 24 2.30 2.72 1.09
CA ALA A 24 1.16 2.44 1.96
C ALA A 24 1.54 2.37 3.45
N HIS A 25 2.71 1.80 3.79
CA HIS A 25 3.22 1.81 5.17
C HIS A 25 3.63 3.21 5.62
N GLU A 26 4.24 4.00 4.74
CA GLU A 26 4.58 5.40 5.04
C GLU A 26 3.32 6.22 5.33
N LEU A 27 2.27 6.08 4.51
CA LEU A 27 1.00 6.75 4.74
C LEU A 27 0.33 6.31 6.04
N GLU A 28 0.33 5.00 6.34
CA GLU A 28 -0.20 4.47 7.61
C GLU A 28 0.48 5.15 8.82
N TYR A 29 1.81 5.24 8.81
CA TYR A 29 2.57 5.93 9.85
C TYR A 29 2.20 7.42 9.96
N LEU A 30 2.08 8.12 8.82
CA LEU A 30 1.68 9.53 8.82
C LEU A 30 0.28 9.75 9.39
N ILE A 31 -0.66 8.83 9.14
CA ILE A 31 -2.01 8.90 9.72
C ILE A 31 -1.98 8.71 11.24
N TYR A 32 -1.18 7.77 11.74
CA TYR A 32 -0.97 7.63 13.19
C TYR A 32 -0.40 8.91 13.80
N ALA A 33 0.70 9.44 13.25
CA ALA A 33 1.33 10.66 13.74
C ALA A 33 0.38 11.88 13.69
N ALA A 34 -0.37 12.03 12.60
CA ALA A 34 -1.35 13.12 12.46
C ALA A 34 -2.51 12.99 13.46
N THR A 35 -2.90 11.76 13.83
CA THR A 35 -3.91 11.51 14.87
C THR A 35 -3.37 11.90 16.25
N GLU A 36 -2.14 11.51 16.59
CA GLU A 36 -1.49 11.87 17.86
C GLU A 36 -1.33 13.38 18.03
N LEU A 37 -1.07 14.10 16.94
CA LEU A 37 -0.97 15.56 16.90
C LEU A 37 -2.33 16.26 16.85
N ASN A 38 -3.45 15.52 16.92
CA ASN A 38 -4.82 16.04 16.80
C ASN A 38 -5.08 16.82 15.50
N PHE A 39 -4.37 16.50 14.41
CA PHE A 39 -4.64 17.05 13.08
C PHE A 39 -5.77 16.33 12.35
N ILE A 40 -6.12 15.12 12.79
CA ILE A 40 -7.19 14.29 12.22
C ILE A 40 -8.01 13.72 13.37
N GLU A 41 -9.35 13.73 13.23
CA GLU A 41 -10.25 13.11 14.20
C GLU A 41 -10.08 11.58 14.25
N ASN A 42 -10.20 11.00 15.44
CA ASN A 42 -10.03 9.56 15.65
C ASN A 42 -10.94 8.69 14.77
N ASP A 43 -12.20 9.08 14.59
CA ASP A 43 -13.15 8.32 13.78
C ASP A 43 -12.76 8.33 12.29
N LEU A 44 -12.21 9.45 11.82
CA LEU A 44 -11.70 9.57 10.46
C LEU A 44 -10.40 8.80 10.28
N SER A 45 -9.48 8.88 11.25
CA SER A 45 -8.22 8.14 11.17
C SER A 45 -8.43 6.63 11.19
N GLN A 46 -9.36 6.13 12.00
CA GLN A 46 -9.72 4.70 12.01
C GLN A 46 -10.26 4.22 10.65
N LYS A 47 -11.11 5.02 9.99
CA LYS A 47 -11.60 4.71 8.64
C LYS A 47 -10.46 4.64 7.63
N ILE A 48 -9.59 5.65 7.62
CA ILE A 48 -8.44 5.70 6.71
C ILE A 48 -7.48 4.52 6.96
N LEU A 49 -7.15 4.22 8.22
CA LEU A 49 -6.29 3.09 8.58
C LEU A 49 -6.88 1.74 8.16
N SER A 50 -8.21 1.58 8.25
CA SER A 50 -8.90 0.38 7.76
C SER A 50 -8.73 0.22 6.24
N GLU A 51 -8.88 1.31 5.47
CA GLU A 51 -8.70 1.29 4.01
C GLU A 51 -7.24 0.98 3.63
N ILE A 52 -6.28 1.60 4.32
CA ILE A 52 -4.85 1.32 4.10
C ILE A 52 -4.53 -0.15 4.38
N SER A 53 -5.10 -0.72 5.44
CA SER A 53 -4.94 -2.15 5.77
C SER A 53 -5.44 -3.06 4.65
N GLU A 54 -6.64 -2.78 4.10
CA GLU A 54 -7.18 -3.54 2.96
C GLU A 54 -6.29 -3.41 1.72
N ILE A 55 -5.82 -2.20 1.40
CA ILE A 55 -4.91 -1.97 0.27
C ILE A 55 -3.61 -2.77 0.43
N LYS A 56 -3.01 -2.78 1.62
CA LYS A 56 -1.79 -3.55 1.92
C LYS A 56 -2.01 -5.05 1.73
N LYS A 57 -3.15 -5.59 2.19
CA LYS A 57 -3.51 -7.01 1.97
C LYS A 57 -3.65 -7.33 0.48
N MET A 58 -4.35 -6.48 -0.27
CA MET A 58 -4.52 -6.64 -1.73
C MET A 58 -3.17 -6.61 -2.47
N LEU A 59 -2.30 -5.66 -2.14
CA LEU A 59 -0.96 -5.57 -2.70
C LEU A 59 -0.13 -6.83 -2.41
N TYR A 60 -0.15 -7.30 -1.17
CA TYR A 60 0.53 -8.53 -0.79
C TYR A 60 0.02 -9.73 -1.60
N ALA A 61 -1.30 -9.94 -1.63
CA ALA A 61 -1.91 -11.03 -2.38
C ALA A 61 -1.57 -10.99 -3.88
N LEU A 62 -1.57 -9.79 -4.47
CA LEU A 62 -1.20 -9.58 -5.87
C LEU A 62 0.28 -9.91 -6.14
N ILE A 63 1.19 -9.45 -5.28
CA ILE A 63 2.63 -9.77 -5.38
C ILE A 63 2.84 -11.29 -5.32
N GLN A 64 2.19 -11.99 -4.38
CA GLN A 64 2.31 -13.44 -4.26
C GLN A 64 1.76 -14.16 -5.49
N THR A 65 0.66 -13.67 -6.06
CA THR A 65 0.04 -14.26 -7.25
C THR A 65 0.97 -14.17 -8.45
N ILE A 66 1.55 -12.99 -8.72
CA ILE A 66 2.47 -12.79 -9.85
C ILE A 66 3.77 -13.56 -9.63
N LYS A 67 4.29 -13.62 -8.40
CA LYS A 67 5.50 -14.40 -8.09
C LYS A 67 5.37 -15.89 -8.38
N LYS A 68 4.16 -16.47 -8.26
CA LYS A 68 3.90 -17.88 -8.61
C LYS A 68 3.88 -18.14 -10.11
N GLN A 69 3.74 -17.10 -10.93
CA GLN A 69 3.69 -17.18 -12.39
C GLN A 69 5.06 -16.92 -13.05
N LEU A 70 6.07 -16.58 -12.25
CA LEU A 70 7.49 -16.50 -12.63
C LEU A 70 8.17 -17.86 -12.55
#